data_AF-A0A952VDK5-F1
#
_entry.id   AF-A0A952VDK5-F1
#
_cell.length_a   1.000
_cell.length_b   1.000
_cell.length_c   1.000
_cell.angle_alpha   90.00
_cell.angle_beta   90.00
_cell.angle_gamma   90.00
#
_symmetry.space_group_name_H-M   'P 1'
#
loop_
_entity.id
_entity.type
_entity.pdbx_description
1 polymer ?
#
loop_
_entity_poly.entity_id
_entity_poly.type
_entity_poly.pdbx_seq_one_letter_code
_entity_poly.pdbx_strand_id
1 'polypeptide(L)'
;MSVSAQTAKSKKNDDKKNSSQLSTVQDKTKPLSDKENPAMIGKRKINSGSDKFFGWLGGSQDKEIAIGRQLAMEVEQSAKMVEDPLITEYVNRVGQNLVLHSDAKIPFTIKVIDSDEVNAFALPGGYFFVNRGLILAADNESELAGVMAHEIAHVAARHAMENQGKLQAINYGLIATIIFGGGVASAIAQNAGGFGQLLSFLKFSRNAESEADTLGVQYLYAAGYDPNGMATMFEKLNEKNKKKPGTWAKIFATHPQSIDRRDASLSLVARFPEKEEYVISSSEFNRVKNHLMRMTNAKAGILSDPNDGDPGRPTLKRRQPEDPGDPNVGNTDGESSSKPPTLRRRDQAPEPSPSPSPEN
;
A
#
# COMPACT_ATOMS: atom_id res chain seq x y z
N MET A 1 2.87 57.86 -4.35
CA MET A 1 2.49 56.95 -3.24
C MET A 1 2.65 55.49 -3.69
N SER A 2 3.86 54.99 -3.92
CA SER A 2 4.05 53.63 -4.46
C SER A 2 5.45 53.08 -4.18
N VAL A 3 5.91 53.01 -2.93
CA VAL A 3 7.13 52.25 -2.58
C VAL A 3 7.03 51.55 -1.22
N SER A 4 6.22 52.05 -0.27
CA SER A 4 6.17 51.50 1.10
C SER A 4 5.36 50.21 1.30
N ALA A 5 4.70 49.67 0.26
CA ALA A 5 3.84 48.48 0.39
C ALA A 5 4.52 47.15 0.00
N GLN A 6 5.64 47.19 -0.73
CA GLN A 6 6.37 45.98 -1.16
C GLN A 6 7.37 45.47 -0.11
N THR A 7 7.96 46.36 0.68
CA THR A 7 8.91 46.01 1.75
C THR A 7 8.26 45.36 2.97
N ALA A 8 6.98 45.64 3.24
CA ALA A 8 6.24 45.04 4.35
C ALA A 8 5.76 43.60 4.06
N LYS A 9 5.52 43.25 2.78
CA LYS A 9 5.12 41.89 2.37
C LYS A 9 6.30 40.92 2.30
N SER A 10 7.51 41.39 1.97
CA SER A 10 8.74 40.56 1.99
C SER A 10 9.14 40.19 3.42
N LYS A 11 9.23 41.16 4.35
CA LYS A 11 9.56 40.87 5.76
C LYS A 11 8.59 39.89 6.44
N LYS A 12 7.29 40.00 6.16
CA LYS A 12 6.26 39.14 6.76
C LYS A 12 6.28 37.70 6.24
N ASN A 13 6.82 37.48 5.05
CA ASN A 13 7.04 36.14 4.48
C ASN A 13 8.36 35.54 4.96
N ASP A 14 9.40 36.34 5.12
CA ASP A 14 10.69 35.89 5.65
C ASP A 14 10.59 35.55 7.14
N ASP A 15 9.87 36.33 7.95
CA ASP A 15 9.64 36.03 9.37
C ASP A 15 8.81 34.74 9.59
N LYS A 16 7.84 34.44 8.70
CA LYS A 16 7.08 33.18 8.74
C LYS A 16 7.93 31.96 8.33
N LYS A 17 8.80 32.12 7.33
CA LYS A 17 9.76 31.07 6.92
C LYS A 17 10.77 30.81 8.04
N ASN A 18 11.29 31.86 8.66
CA ASN A 18 12.27 31.75 9.74
C ASN A 18 11.65 31.21 11.03
N SER A 19 10.40 31.58 11.37
CA SER A 19 9.69 30.97 12.52
C SER A 19 9.39 29.49 12.31
N SER A 20 9.07 29.06 11.08
CA SER A 20 8.84 27.65 10.75
C SER A 20 10.12 26.81 10.74
N GLN A 21 11.27 27.42 10.42
CA GLN A 21 12.58 26.77 10.49
C GLN A 21 13.14 26.72 11.92
N LEU A 22 12.92 27.75 12.74
CA LEU A 22 13.32 27.75 14.15
C LEU A 22 12.45 26.80 15.01
N SER A 23 11.14 26.69 14.72
CA SER A 23 10.27 25.74 15.42
C SER A 23 10.55 24.28 15.04
N THR A 24 10.91 24.01 13.77
CA THR A 24 11.25 22.64 13.33
C THR A 24 12.59 22.13 13.86
N VAL A 25 13.55 23.03 14.15
CA VAL A 25 14.82 22.64 14.78
C VAL A 25 14.67 22.39 16.28
N GLN A 26 13.85 23.20 17.00
CA GLN A 26 13.59 22.97 18.42
C GLN A 26 12.85 21.66 18.68
N ASP A 27 11.87 21.29 17.84
CA ASP A 27 11.05 20.09 18.05
C ASP A 27 11.87 18.79 17.93
N LYS A 28 12.82 18.73 16.98
CA LYS A 28 13.70 17.55 16.77
C LYS A 28 14.57 17.18 17.97
N THR A 29 14.84 18.11 18.87
CA THR A 29 15.71 17.90 20.04
C THR A 29 14.94 17.51 21.30
N LYS A 30 13.60 17.56 21.26
CA LYS A 30 12.77 17.19 22.41
C LYS A 30 12.76 15.67 22.58
N PRO A 31 13.07 15.15 23.79
CA PRO A 31 13.04 13.72 24.02
C PRO A 31 11.64 13.15 23.77
N LEU A 32 11.58 11.94 23.20
CA LEU A 32 10.33 11.20 23.01
C LEU A 32 9.70 10.92 24.37
N SER A 33 8.40 11.21 24.52
CA SER A 33 7.63 10.74 25.67
C SER A 33 7.38 9.22 25.60
N ASP A 34 6.94 8.60 26.69
CA ASP A 34 6.61 7.17 26.73
C ASP A 34 5.54 6.76 25.69
N LYS A 35 4.65 7.70 25.32
CA LYS A 35 3.65 7.47 24.27
C LYS A 35 4.23 7.59 22.87
N GLU A 36 5.29 8.38 22.70
CA GLU A 36 5.91 8.63 21.39
C GLU A 36 7.05 7.65 21.09
N ASN A 37 7.63 7.02 22.11
CA ASN A 37 8.80 6.16 22.00
C ASN A 37 8.43 4.74 21.48
N PRO A 38 8.93 4.31 20.31
CA PRO A 38 8.70 2.96 19.80
C PRO A 38 9.18 1.83 20.73
N ALA A 39 10.17 2.08 21.59
CA ALA A 39 10.66 1.08 22.57
C ALA A 39 9.62 0.72 23.65
N MET A 40 8.53 1.50 23.74
CA MET A 40 7.43 1.29 24.68
C MET A 40 6.24 0.53 24.08
N ILE A 41 6.31 0.16 22.80
CA ILE A 41 5.29 -0.68 22.16
C ILE A 41 5.08 -1.96 22.98
N GLY A 42 3.81 -2.29 23.20
CA GLY A 42 3.37 -3.43 23.98
C GLY A 42 3.36 -3.20 25.50
N LYS A 43 4.10 -2.21 26.01
CA LYS A 43 4.23 -1.86 27.45
C LYS A 43 3.35 -0.69 27.88
N ARG A 44 3.02 0.21 26.95
CA ARG A 44 2.18 1.38 27.19
C ARG A 44 0.70 1.03 27.29
N LYS A 45 -0.05 1.86 28.03
CA LYS A 45 -1.50 1.71 28.20
C LYS A 45 -2.28 2.64 27.25
N ILE A 46 -2.36 2.27 25.98
CA ILE A 46 -3.09 3.06 24.96
C ILE A 46 -4.61 3.05 25.19
N ASN A 47 -5.16 1.96 25.72
CA ASN A 47 -6.62 1.79 25.90
C ASN A 47 -7.14 2.21 27.29
N SER A 48 -6.32 2.84 28.15
CA SER A 48 -6.68 3.03 29.57
C SER A 48 -7.97 3.84 29.83
N GLY A 49 -8.36 4.74 28.92
CA GLY A 49 -9.63 5.47 28.98
C GLY A 49 -10.80 4.68 28.39
N SER A 50 -10.60 4.06 27.22
CA SER A 50 -11.61 3.28 26.51
C SER A 50 -11.96 1.98 27.24
N ASP A 51 -11.00 1.31 27.88
CA ASP A 51 -11.22 0.07 28.63
C ASP A 51 -12.09 0.29 29.87
N LYS A 52 -11.95 1.43 30.57
CA LYS A 52 -12.82 1.78 31.71
C LYS A 52 -14.25 2.04 31.26
N PHE A 53 -14.40 2.76 30.15
CA PHE A 53 -15.70 3.12 29.61
C PHE A 53 -16.42 1.89 29.01
N PHE A 54 -15.71 1.10 28.20
CA PHE A 54 -16.22 -0.11 27.57
C PHE A 54 -16.49 -1.21 28.60
N GLY A 55 -15.59 -1.39 29.57
CA GLY A 55 -15.80 -2.29 30.70
C GLY A 55 -17.03 -1.91 31.54
N TRP A 56 -17.29 -0.61 31.75
CA TRP A 56 -18.48 -0.13 32.45
C TRP A 56 -19.79 -0.39 31.67
N LEU A 57 -19.76 -0.34 30.33
CA LEU A 57 -20.89 -0.69 29.46
C LEU A 57 -21.07 -2.21 29.24
N GLY A 58 -20.33 -3.06 29.95
CA GLY A 58 -20.37 -4.52 29.75
C GLY A 58 -19.78 -4.97 28.41
N GLY A 59 -18.92 -4.14 27.81
CA GLY A 59 -18.11 -4.49 26.66
C GLY A 59 -16.87 -5.28 27.08
N SER A 60 -16.74 -6.51 26.58
CA SER A 60 -15.52 -7.31 26.69
C SER A 60 -14.80 -7.41 25.34
N GLN A 61 -13.49 -7.70 25.39
CA GLN A 61 -12.72 -8.04 24.20
C GLN A 61 -13.38 -9.18 23.39
N ASP A 62 -13.99 -10.15 24.06
CA ASP A 62 -14.75 -11.23 23.42
C ASP A 62 -15.97 -10.72 22.65
N LYS A 63 -16.70 -9.75 23.22
CA LYS A 63 -17.85 -9.13 22.54
C LYS A 63 -17.42 -8.36 21.30
N GLU A 64 -16.28 -7.67 21.38
CA GLU A 64 -15.67 -7.00 20.23
C GLU A 64 -15.31 -7.99 19.12
N ILE A 65 -14.69 -9.11 19.49
CA ILE A 65 -14.35 -10.20 18.55
C ILE A 65 -15.61 -10.81 17.92
N ALA A 66 -16.67 -11.03 18.70
CA ALA A 66 -17.93 -11.58 18.20
C ALA A 66 -18.60 -10.65 17.18
N ILE A 67 -18.64 -9.34 17.46
CA ILE A 67 -19.14 -8.32 16.52
C ILE A 67 -18.28 -8.34 15.25
N GLY A 68 -16.96 -8.31 15.40
CA GLY A 68 -15.99 -8.40 14.31
C GLY A 68 -16.23 -9.57 13.38
N ARG A 69 -16.39 -10.77 13.96
CA ARG A 69 -16.62 -12.02 13.22
C ARG A 69 -17.87 -11.93 12.36
N GLN A 70 -18.95 -11.39 12.91
CA GLN A 70 -20.21 -11.29 12.19
C GLN A 70 -20.12 -10.29 11.03
N LEU A 71 -19.45 -9.15 11.23
CA LEU A 71 -19.19 -8.19 10.15
C LEU A 71 -18.27 -8.77 9.08
N ALA A 72 -17.25 -9.53 9.48
CA ALA A 72 -16.33 -10.19 8.55
C ALA A 72 -17.06 -11.21 7.66
N MET A 73 -17.98 -12.01 8.23
CA MET A 73 -18.81 -12.93 7.43
C MET A 73 -19.64 -12.19 6.37
N GLU A 74 -20.20 -11.03 6.70
CA GLU A 74 -20.95 -10.21 5.74
C GLU A 74 -20.04 -9.68 4.61
N VAL A 75 -18.84 -9.19 4.95
CA VAL A 75 -17.86 -8.74 3.95
C VAL A 75 -17.49 -9.89 3.02
N GLU A 76 -17.22 -11.07 3.56
CA GLU A 76 -16.82 -12.24 2.77
C GLU A 76 -17.94 -12.79 1.89
N GLN A 77 -19.20 -12.63 2.31
CA GLN A 77 -20.36 -13.02 1.48
C GLN A 77 -20.66 -12.00 0.36
N SER A 78 -20.32 -10.73 0.57
CA SER A 78 -20.65 -9.63 -0.35
C SER A 78 -19.50 -9.25 -1.29
N ALA A 79 -18.27 -9.58 -0.94
CA ALA A 79 -17.07 -9.23 -1.70
C ALA A 79 -16.42 -10.45 -2.36
N LYS A 80 -15.86 -10.26 -3.56
CA LYS A 80 -15.02 -11.28 -4.19
C LYS A 80 -13.65 -11.30 -3.52
N MET A 81 -13.24 -12.46 -3.02
CA MET A 81 -11.94 -12.63 -2.39
C MET A 81 -10.86 -13.04 -3.40
N VAL A 82 -9.61 -12.68 -3.14
CA VAL A 82 -8.46 -13.24 -3.84
C VAL A 82 -8.08 -14.56 -3.16
N GLU A 83 -7.98 -15.63 -3.94
CA GLU A 83 -7.68 -16.99 -3.45
C GLU A 83 -6.23 -17.41 -3.73
N ASP A 84 -5.49 -16.65 -4.53
CA ASP A 84 -4.12 -16.97 -4.92
C ASP A 84 -3.17 -16.94 -3.69
N PRO A 85 -2.54 -18.08 -3.32
CA PRO A 85 -1.67 -18.16 -2.15
C PRO A 85 -0.47 -17.21 -2.21
N LEU A 86 0.09 -16.97 -3.40
CA LEU A 86 1.24 -16.08 -3.56
C LEU A 86 0.90 -14.65 -3.13
N ILE A 87 -0.35 -14.24 -3.31
CA ILE A 87 -0.82 -12.92 -2.90
C ILE A 87 -1.26 -12.93 -1.44
N THR A 88 -2.09 -13.90 -1.05
CA THR A 88 -2.70 -13.91 0.29
C THR A 88 -1.67 -14.17 1.39
N GLU A 89 -0.71 -15.08 1.20
CA GLU A 89 0.35 -15.35 2.16
C GLU A 89 1.31 -14.16 2.29
N TYR A 90 1.62 -13.49 1.17
CA TYR A 90 2.47 -12.30 1.19
C TYR A 90 1.84 -11.18 2.02
N VAL A 91 0.58 -10.82 1.73
CA VAL A 91 -0.13 -9.77 2.47
C VAL A 91 -0.28 -10.15 3.94
N ASN A 92 -0.57 -11.42 4.23
CA ASN A 92 -0.64 -11.90 5.60
C ASN A 92 0.73 -11.75 6.30
N ARG A 93 1.86 -12.14 5.69
CA ARG A 93 3.17 -12.00 6.31
C ARG A 93 3.54 -10.54 6.61
N VAL A 94 3.29 -9.62 5.67
CA VAL A 94 3.50 -8.18 5.90
C VAL A 94 2.67 -7.71 7.10
N GLY A 95 1.38 -8.02 7.12
CA GLY A 95 0.49 -7.60 8.19
C GLY A 95 0.79 -8.25 9.55
N GLN A 96 1.13 -9.54 9.58
CA GLN A 96 1.51 -10.22 10.82
C GLN A 96 2.83 -9.69 11.38
N ASN A 97 3.79 -9.31 10.53
CA ASN A 97 5.02 -8.64 10.98
C ASN A 97 4.69 -7.30 11.67
N LEU A 98 3.77 -6.51 11.11
CA LEU A 98 3.31 -5.26 11.73
C LEU A 98 2.57 -5.53 13.05
N VAL A 99 1.66 -6.51 13.09
CA VAL A 99 0.91 -6.87 14.30
C VAL A 99 1.87 -7.28 15.43
N LEU A 100 2.88 -8.10 15.14
CA LEU A 100 3.90 -8.53 16.11
C LEU A 100 4.65 -7.36 16.73
N HIS A 101 4.86 -6.29 15.96
CA HIS A 101 5.56 -5.07 16.39
C HIS A 101 4.59 -3.92 16.72
N SER A 102 3.39 -4.25 17.19
CA SER A 102 2.35 -3.26 17.54
C SER A 102 1.84 -3.43 18.97
N ASP A 103 0.99 -2.51 19.42
CA ASP A 103 0.29 -2.64 20.71
C ASP A 103 -0.93 -3.57 20.66
N ALA A 104 -1.23 -4.18 19.50
CA ALA A 104 -2.36 -5.09 19.36
C ALA A 104 -2.31 -6.23 20.38
N LYS A 105 -3.46 -6.53 20.99
CA LYS A 105 -3.64 -7.60 21.99
C LYS A 105 -4.58 -8.71 21.52
N ILE A 106 -4.95 -8.69 20.24
CA ILE A 106 -5.81 -9.67 19.59
C ILE A 106 -5.12 -10.24 18.36
N PRO A 107 -5.42 -11.50 17.99
CA PRO A 107 -4.96 -12.05 16.72
C PRO A 107 -5.61 -11.32 15.54
N PHE A 108 -4.89 -11.23 14.43
CA PHE A 108 -5.41 -10.66 13.19
C PHE A 108 -5.67 -11.74 12.15
N THR A 109 -6.82 -11.66 11.50
CA THR A 109 -7.16 -12.43 10.30
C THR A 109 -7.13 -11.49 9.10
N ILE A 110 -6.11 -11.65 8.26
CA ILE A 110 -5.86 -10.74 7.13
C ILE A 110 -6.30 -11.41 5.83
N LYS A 111 -7.14 -10.74 5.05
CA LYS A 111 -7.66 -11.24 3.78
C LYS A 111 -7.56 -10.19 2.68
N VAL A 112 -7.54 -10.65 1.43
CA VAL A 112 -7.40 -9.79 0.26
C VAL A 112 -8.69 -9.80 -0.56
N ILE A 113 -9.23 -8.61 -0.84
CA ILE A 113 -10.44 -8.43 -1.66
C ILE A 113 -10.01 -8.15 -3.12
N ASP A 114 -10.64 -8.85 -4.07
CA ASP A 114 -10.50 -8.62 -5.51
C ASP A 114 -11.31 -7.38 -5.93
N SER A 115 -10.80 -6.20 -5.57
CA SER A 115 -11.36 -4.90 -5.92
C SER A 115 -10.26 -3.97 -6.43
N ASP A 116 -10.53 -3.25 -7.52
CA ASP A 116 -9.63 -2.21 -8.06
C ASP A 116 -9.59 -0.95 -7.19
N GLU A 117 -10.49 -0.84 -6.20
CA GLU A 117 -10.50 0.27 -5.27
C GLU A 117 -9.24 0.27 -4.42
N VAL A 118 -8.59 1.42 -4.32
CA VAL A 118 -7.50 1.62 -3.37
C VAL A 118 -8.10 1.80 -2.00
N ASN A 119 -8.15 0.69 -1.25
CA ASN A 119 -8.65 0.65 0.11
C ASN A 119 -8.03 -0.47 0.94
N ALA A 120 -8.01 -0.26 2.25
CA ALA A 120 -7.87 -1.31 3.25
C ALA A 120 -8.67 -0.85 4.48
N PHE A 121 -9.16 -1.80 5.26
CA PHE A 121 -9.92 -1.47 6.47
C PHE A 121 -9.87 -2.62 7.45
N ALA A 122 -9.77 -2.29 8.73
CA ALA A 122 -9.83 -3.26 9.81
C ALA A 122 -11.14 -3.13 10.62
N LEU A 123 -11.76 -4.27 10.89
CA LEU A 123 -12.94 -4.41 11.71
C LEU A 123 -12.55 -4.67 13.18
N PRO A 124 -13.47 -4.44 14.13
CA PRO A 124 -13.31 -4.90 15.50
C PRO A 124 -12.88 -6.37 15.56
N GLY A 125 -12.09 -6.77 16.54
CA GLY A 125 -11.69 -8.18 16.67
C GLY A 125 -10.60 -8.66 15.72
N GLY A 126 -9.94 -7.78 14.97
CA GLY A 126 -8.73 -8.10 14.20
C GLY A 126 -8.99 -8.66 12.81
N TYR A 127 -10.21 -8.53 12.26
CA TYR A 127 -10.50 -8.91 10.88
C TYR A 127 -10.08 -7.77 9.95
N PHE A 128 -9.09 -8.02 9.09
CA PHE A 128 -8.43 -6.99 8.31
C PHE A 128 -8.49 -7.32 6.81
N PHE A 129 -9.02 -6.39 6.02
CA PHE A 129 -9.20 -6.54 4.58
C PHE A 129 -8.33 -5.54 3.81
N VAL A 130 -7.61 -6.05 2.82
CA VAL A 130 -6.75 -5.28 1.92
C VAL A 130 -7.25 -5.45 0.49
N ASN A 131 -7.56 -4.36 -0.22
CA ASN A 131 -7.97 -4.47 -1.61
C ASN A 131 -6.77 -4.66 -2.54
N ARG A 132 -6.96 -5.45 -3.60
CA ARG A 132 -5.99 -5.57 -4.72
C ARG A 132 -5.54 -4.21 -5.25
N GLY A 133 -6.46 -3.26 -5.39
CA GLY A 133 -6.16 -1.90 -5.85
C GLY A 133 -5.10 -1.20 -5.00
N LEU A 134 -5.13 -1.36 -3.67
CA LEU A 134 -4.14 -0.77 -2.78
C LEU A 134 -2.72 -1.31 -3.06
N ILE A 135 -2.59 -2.64 -3.22
CA ILE A 135 -1.31 -3.29 -3.51
C ILE A 135 -0.74 -2.79 -4.84
N LEU A 136 -1.60 -2.65 -5.86
CA LEU A 136 -1.20 -2.13 -7.17
C LEU A 136 -0.86 -0.63 -7.13
N ALA A 137 -1.48 0.14 -6.24
CA ALA A 137 -1.26 1.57 -6.11
C ALA A 137 0.02 1.93 -5.33
N ALA A 138 0.48 1.09 -4.41
CA ALA A 138 1.75 1.25 -3.67
C ALA A 138 2.95 1.07 -4.61
N ASP A 139 3.96 1.91 -4.52
CA ASP A 139 5.16 1.85 -5.37
C ASP A 139 6.26 0.98 -4.75
N ASN A 140 6.24 0.85 -3.42
CA ASN A 140 7.12 0.00 -2.65
C ASN A 140 6.37 -0.66 -1.47
N GLU A 141 7.04 -1.59 -0.79
CA GLU A 141 6.45 -2.36 0.30
C GLU A 141 6.16 -1.49 1.53
N SER A 142 7.04 -0.52 1.83
CA SER A 142 6.87 0.37 2.98
C SER A 142 5.61 1.23 2.89
N GLU A 143 5.22 1.67 1.69
CA GLU A 143 3.96 2.37 1.46
C GLU A 143 2.73 1.50 1.73
N LEU A 144 2.75 0.24 1.28
CA LEU A 144 1.68 -0.73 1.58
C LEU A 144 1.63 -1.00 3.09
N ALA A 145 2.78 -1.28 3.70
CA ALA A 145 2.92 -1.49 5.12
C ALA A 145 2.43 -0.26 5.91
N GLY A 146 2.63 0.95 5.39
CA GLY A 146 2.21 2.20 6.02
C GLY A 146 0.71 2.30 6.18
N VAL A 147 -0.05 2.01 5.12
CA VAL A 147 -1.52 1.94 5.21
C VAL A 147 -1.94 0.81 6.15
N MET A 148 -1.25 -0.34 6.10
CA MET A 148 -1.59 -1.47 6.98
C MET A 148 -1.33 -1.18 8.46
N ALA A 149 -0.24 -0.48 8.78
CA ALA A 149 0.10 -0.08 10.14
C ALA A 149 -0.92 0.88 10.73
N HIS A 150 -1.45 1.81 9.91
CA HIS A 150 -2.54 2.71 10.27
C HIS A 150 -3.83 1.96 10.65
N GLU A 151 -4.23 0.99 9.84
CA GLU A 151 -5.42 0.16 10.12
C GLU A 151 -5.23 -0.71 11.38
N ILE A 152 -4.04 -1.27 11.57
CA ILE A 152 -3.69 -2.01 12.80
C ILE A 152 -3.75 -1.09 14.02
N ALA A 153 -3.32 0.17 13.90
CA ALA A 153 -3.42 1.15 14.98
C ALA A 153 -4.87 1.45 15.39
N HIS A 154 -5.80 1.54 14.44
CA HIS A 154 -7.22 1.70 14.76
C HIS A 154 -7.77 0.54 15.61
N VAL A 155 -7.36 -0.69 15.31
CA VAL A 155 -7.76 -1.87 16.09
C VAL A 155 -7.06 -1.92 17.43
N ALA A 156 -5.75 -1.66 17.48
CA ALA A 156 -4.98 -1.68 18.72
C ALA A 156 -5.51 -0.65 19.74
N ALA A 157 -5.88 0.54 19.27
CA ALA A 157 -6.48 1.63 20.05
C ALA A 157 -8.01 1.49 20.22
N ARG A 158 -8.62 0.44 19.64
CA ARG A 158 -10.06 0.13 19.74
C ARG A 158 -10.96 1.28 19.28
N HIS A 159 -10.55 2.07 18.29
CA HIS A 159 -11.25 3.26 17.81
C HIS A 159 -12.68 2.97 17.30
N ALA A 160 -12.94 1.75 16.81
CA ALA A 160 -14.29 1.31 16.41
C ALA A 160 -15.27 1.26 17.59
N MET A 161 -14.76 1.10 18.81
CA MET A 161 -15.54 0.94 20.04
C MET A 161 -15.62 2.24 20.87
N GLU A 162 -14.87 3.27 20.49
CA GLU A 162 -14.78 4.53 21.24
C GLU A 162 -16.06 5.37 21.17
N ASN A 163 -16.80 5.29 20.06
CA ASN A 163 -17.97 6.13 19.85
C ASN A 163 -19.26 5.46 20.35
N GLN A 164 -19.86 6.01 21.42
CA GLN A 164 -21.14 5.60 21.98
C GLN A 164 -22.27 5.55 20.94
N GLY A 165 -22.29 6.51 20.02
CA GLY A 165 -23.29 6.57 18.95
C GLY A 165 -23.15 5.44 17.94
N LYS A 166 -21.94 4.90 17.73
CA LYS A 166 -21.71 3.71 16.89
C LYS A 166 -22.25 2.44 17.55
N LEU A 167 -22.06 2.31 18.87
CA LEU A 167 -22.61 1.19 19.65
C LEU A 167 -24.13 1.25 19.78
N GLN A 168 -24.70 2.46 19.87
CA GLN A 168 -26.15 2.68 19.86
C GLN A 168 -26.75 2.50 18.44
N ALA A 169 -26.04 2.90 17.39
CA ALA A 169 -26.43 2.67 15.99
C ALA A 169 -26.36 1.18 15.60
N ILE A 170 -25.49 0.41 16.26
CA ILE A 170 -25.51 -1.05 16.20
C ILE A 170 -26.82 -1.61 16.79
N ASN A 171 -27.63 -0.83 17.52
CA ASN A 171 -28.99 -1.12 18.00
C ASN A 171 -29.06 -2.40 18.85
N TYR A 172 -29.57 -2.29 20.09
CA TYR A 172 -29.72 -3.45 20.97
C TYR A 172 -30.57 -4.59 20.36
N GLY A 173 -31.43 -4.27 19.38
CA GLY A 173 -32.13 -5.26 18.55
C GLY A 173 -31.20 -6.09 17.66
N LEU A 174 -30.22 -5.48 16.98
CA LEU A 174 -29.25 -6.20 16.16
C LEU A 174 -28.30 -7.03 17.04
N ILE A 175 -27.86 -6.51 18.19
CA ILE A 175 -27.00 -7.26 19.13
C ILE A 175 -27.75 -8.43 19.75
N ALA A 176 -29.03 -8.28 20.11
CA ALA A 176 -29.85 -9.38 20.60
C ALA A 176 -30.10 -10.44 19.51
N THR A 177 -30.30 -10.03 18.24
CA THR A 177 -30.40 -10.96 17.09
C THR A 177 -29.06 -11.62 16.74
N ILE A 178 -27.92 -10.91 16.93
CA ILE A 178 -26.55 -11.41 16.77
C ILE A 178 -26.20 -12.44 17.84
N ILE A 179 -26.57 -12.18 19.10
CA ILE A 179 -26.19 -13.02 20.24
C ILE A 179 -27.19 -14.16 20.49
N PHE A 180 -28.49 -13.96 20.22
CA PHE A 180 -29.55 -14.90 20.61
C PHE A 180 -30.52 -15.33 19.48
N GLY A 181 -30.40 -14.82 18.24
CA GLY A 181 -31.53 -14.88 17.28
C GLY A 181 -31.26 -15.01 15.77
N GLY A 182 -30.15 -15.60 15.32
CA GLY A 182 -30.05 -16.04 13.92
C GLY A 182 -29.47 -15.04 12.90
N GLY A 183 -28.60 -14.12 13.34
CA GLY A 183 -27.59 -13.51 12.46
C GLY A 183 -27.96 -12.16 11.84
N VAL A 184 -26.91 -11.47 11.37
CA VAL A 184 -26.96 -10.11 10.78
C VAL A 184 -27.63 -10.05 9.41
N ALA A 185 -27.89 -11.21 8.80
CA ALA A 185 -28.54 -11.36 7.51
C ALA A 185 -29.86 -10.58 7.42
N SER A 186 -30.66 -10.53 8.49
CA SER A 186 -31.97 -9.84 8.46
C SER A 186 -31.88 -8.31 8.39
N ALA A 187 -30.82 -7.71 8.92
CA ALA A 187 -30.70 -6.25 9.01
C ALA A 187 -29.85 -5.61 7.91
N ILE A 188 -28.85 -6.34 7.37
CA ILE A 188 -28.01 -5.86 6.28
C ILE A 188 -28.58 -6.22 4.90
N ALA A 189 -29.24 -7.38 4.74
CA ALA A 189 -29.75 -7.83 3.44
C ALA A 189 -30.95 -7.01 2.91
N GLN A 190 -31.61 -6.19 3.73
CA GLN A 190 -32.80 -5.44 3.30
C GLN A 190 -32.50 -4.10 2.62
N ASN A 191 -31.24 -3.65 2.55
CA ASN A 191 -30.89 -2.42 1.85
C ASN A 191 -29.61 -2.61 1.04
N ALA A 192 -29.65 -2.26 -0.25
CA ALA A 192 -28.49 -2.18 -1.15
C ALA A 192 -27.38 -1.19 -0.71
N GLY A 193 -27.43 -0.68 0.53
CA GLY A 193 -26.47 0.22 1.16
C GLY A 193 -25.62 -0.41 2.29
N GLY A 194 -25.70 -1.72 2.54
CA GLY A 194 -25.01 -2.40 3.65
C GLY A 194 -23.51 -2.12 3.74
N PHE A 195 -22.79 -2.19 2.61
CA PHE A 195 -21.35 -1.91 2.57
C PHE A 195 -21.01 -0.43 2.81
N GLY A 196 -21.85 0.49 2.34
CA GLY A 196 -21.67 1.93 2.59
C GLY A 196 -21.89 2.29 4.06
N GLN A 197 -22.87 1.63 4.70
CA GLN A 197 -23.12 1.75 6.14
C GLN A 197 -21.92 1.26 6.96
N LEU A 198 -21.30 0.14 6.56
CA LEU A 198 -20.08 -0.39 7.18
C LEU A 198 -18.92 0.59 7.06
N LEU A 199 -18.66 1.14 5.87
CA LEU A 199 -17.59 2.13 5.68
C LEU A 199 -17.85 3.41 6.49
N SER A 200 -19.11 3.84 6.64
CA SER A 200 -19.48 4.96 7.50
C SER A 200 -19.19 4.67 8.98
N PHE A 201 -19.46 3.44 9.42
CA PHE A 201 -19.10 2.97 10.76
C PHE A 201 -17.59 3.00 11.01
N LEU A 202 -16.75 2.87 9.98
CA LEU A 202 -15.30 2.93 10.06
C LEU A 202 -14.73 4.35 9.90
N LYS A 203 -15.56 5.40 9.89
CA LYS A 203 -15.08 6.79 9.98
C LYS A 203 -14.72 7.15 11.40
N PHE A 204 -13.53 7.71 11.62
CA PHE A 204 -13.05 8.06 12.96
C PHE A 204 -12.96 9.57 13.19
N SER A 205 -12.85 9.95 14.47
CA SER A 205 -12.65 11.34 14.85
C SER A 205 -11.25 11.79 14.43
N ARG A 206 -11.03 13.11 14.27
CA ARG A 206 -9.70 13.65 13.96
C ARG A 206 -8.65 13.26 15.01
N ASN A 207 -9.06 13.09 16.28
CA ASN A 207 -8.15 12.67 17.35
C ASN A 207 -7.74 11.21 17.19
N ALA A 208 -8.71 10.31 16.96
CA ALA A 208 -8.45 8.89 16.70
C ALA A 208 -7.57 8.69 15.45
N GLU A 209 -7.82 9.49 14.41
CA GLU A 209 -6.99 9.55 13.21
C GLU A 209 -5.54 10.00 13.50
N SER A 210 -5.35 11.03 14.33
CA SER A 210 -4.01 11.51 14.71
C SER A 210 -3.26 10.53 15.62
N GLU A 211 -4.00 9.83 16.49
CA GLU A 211 -3.46 8.73 17.30
C GLU A 211 -3.08 7.54 16.43
N ALA A 212 -3.91 7.17 15.46
CA ALA A 212 -3.61 6.09 14.50
C ALA A 212 -2.37 6.41 13.66
N ASP A 213 -2.20 7.66 13.20
CA ASP A 213 -0.98 8.10 12.49
C ASP A 213 0.27 7.92 13.39
N THR A 214 0.18 8.40 14.63
CA THR A 214 1.26 8.35 15.61
C THR A 214 1.70 6.91 15.89
N LEU A 215 0.72 6.04 16.18
CA LEU A 215 0.96 4.62 16.42
C LEU A 215 1.46 3.91 15.16
N GLY A 216 0.88 4.22 13.99
CA GLY A 216 1.23 3.63 12.71
C GLY A 216 2.69 3.82 12.34
N VAL A 217 3.22 5.06 12.43
CA VAL A 217 4.65 5.30 12.14
C VAL A 217 5.58 4.61 13.13
N GLN A 218 5.16 4.46 14.39
CA GLN A 218 5.93 3.71 15.39
C GLN A 218 5.95 2.21 15.08
N TYR A 219 4.83 1.64 14.62
CA TYR A 219 4.74 0.24 14.23
C TYR A 219 5.57 -0.04 12.97
N LEU A 220 5.58 0.86 11.99
CA LEU A 220 6.50 0.76 10.85
C LEU A 220 7.95 0.74 11.28
N TYR A 221 8.34 1.73 12.10
CA TYR A 221 9.69 1.83 12.62
C TYR A 221 10.08 0.55 13.38
N ALA A 222 9.20 0.05 14.26
CA ALA A 222 9.44 -1.14 15.06
C ALA A 222 9.57 -2.40 14.20
N ALA A 223 8.74 -2.54 13.16
CA ALA A 223 8.77 -3.63 12.20
C ALA A 223 9.93 -3.54 11.19
N GLY A 224 10.71 -2.44 11.20
CA GLY A 224 11.89 -2.24 10.35
C GLY A 224 11.62 -1.58 9.01
N TYR A 225 10.39 -1.17 8.72
CA TYR A 225 10.05 -0.42 7.50
C TYR A 225 10.46 1.05 7.61
N ASP A 226 10.63 1.70 6.46
CA ASP A 226 10.80 3.16 6.41
C ASP A 226 9.54 3.85 6.96
N PRO A 227 9.61 4.52 8.12
CA PRO A 227 8.43 5.12 8.75
C PRO A 227 7.84 6.30 7.95
N ASN A 228 8.53 6.78 6.90
CA ASN A 228 7.98 7.77 5.97
C ASN A 228 6.99 7.16 4.96
N GLY A 229 6.96 5.84 4.78
CA GLY A 229 6.16 5.16 3.75
C GLY A 229 4.67 5.51 3.81
N MET A 230 4.11 5.68 5.01
CA MET A 230 2.73 6.11 5.19
C MET A 230 2.48 7.53 4.64
N ALA A 231 3.37 8.48 4.96
CA ALA A 231 3.27 9.85 4.46
C ALA A 231 3.40 9.89 2.93
N THR A 232 4.38 9.17 2.37
CA THR A 232 4.59 9.06 0.92
C THR A 232 3.35 8.49 0.22
N MET A 233 2.74 7.44 0.78
CA MET A 233 1.53 6.85 0.22
C MET A 233 0.36 7.83 0.21
N PHE A 234 0.11 8.54 1.31
CA PHE A 234 -0.96 9.53 1.38
C PHE A 234 -0.76 10.70 0.41
N GLU A 235 0.47 11.21 0.26
CA GLU A 235 0.78 12.27 -0.71
C GLU A 235 0.48 11.83 -2.14
N LYS A 236 0.93 10.63 -2.50
CA LYS A 236 0.65 10.06 -3.82
C LYS A 236 -0.84 9.89 -4.07
N LEU A 237 -1.58 9.33 -3.12
CA LEU A 237 -3.02 9.15 -3.28
C LEU A 237 -3.74 10.50 -3.38
N ASN A 238 -3.29 11.51 -2.63
CA ASN A 238 -3.77 12.90 -2.77
C ASN A 238 -3.52 13.46 -4.17
N GLU A 239 -2.33 13.26 -4.74
CA GLU A 239 -2.03 13.69 -6.10
C GLU A 239 -2.86 12.96 -7.17
N LYS A 240 -3.05 11.64 -7.01
CA LYS A 240 -3.91 10.85 -7.90
C LYS A 240 -5.37 11.30 -7.83
N ASN A 241 -5.88 11.61 -6.64
CA ASN A 241 -7.22 12.17 -6.45
C ASN A 241 -7.38 13.57 -7.04
N LYS A 242 -6.38 14.44 -6.97
CA LYS A 242 -6.40 15.74 -7.65
C LYS A 242 -6.49 15.60 -9.18
N LYS A 243 -5.82 14.59 -9.75
CA LYS A 243 -5.82 14.32 -11.20
C LYS A 243 -7.11 13.66 -11.68
N LYS A 244 -7.70 12.77 -10.88
CA LYS A 244 -8.98 12.09 -11.18
C LYS A 244 -9.85 12.04 -9.93
N PRO A 245 -10.62 13.10 -9.65
CA PRO A 245 -11.50 13.16 -8.48
C PRO A 245 -12.49 12.00 -8.47
N GLY A 246 -12.61 11.32 -7.33
CA GLY A 246 -13.59 10.24 -7.13
C GLY A 246 -13.13 8.83 -7.51
N THR A 247 -12.06 8.67 -8.30
CA THR A 247 -11.57 7.33 -8.73
C THR A 247 -10.70 6.63 -7.69
N TRP A 248 -9.98 7.37 -6.85
CA TRP A 248 -8.95 6.82 -5.95
C TRP A 248 -9.24 7.12 -4.46
N ALA A 249 -10.47 7.54 -4.14
CA ALA A 249 -10.78 8.34 -2.96
C ALA A 249 -11.40 7.57 -1.77
N LYS A 250 -11.54 6.24 -1.79
CA LYS A 250 -12.24 5.56 -0.69
C LYS A 250 -11.44 5.51 0.63
N ILE A 251 -10.11 5.37 0.59
CA ILE A 251 -9.28 5.60 1.79
C ILE A 251 -9.49 7.00 2.35
N PHE A 252 -9.57 8.03 1.50
CA PHE A 252 -9.85 9.40 1.97
C PHE A 252 -11.29 9.62 2.43
N ALA A 253 -12.22 8.80 1.97
CA ALA A 253 -13.62 8.88 2.39
C ALA A 253 -13.78 8.38 3.83
N THR A 254 -12.96 7.41 4.27
CA THR A 254 -12.95 6.89 5.64
C THR A 254 -11.90 7.58 6.52
N HIS A 255 -10.73 7.90 5.98
CA HIS A 255 -9.57 8.49 6.65
C HIS A 255 -9.05 9.73 5.88
N PRO A 256 -9.71 10.89 5.99
CA PRO A 256 -9.25 12.09 5.32
C PRO A 256 -7.90 12.55 5.89
N GLN A 257 -6.83 12.45 5.11
CA GLN A 257 -5.51 12.90 5.55
C GLN A 257 -5.30 14.41 5.31
N SER A 258 -4.87 15.14 6.34
CA SER A 258 -4.55 16.56 6.30
C SER A 258 -3.03 16.80 6.28
N ILE A 259 -2.63 17.97 5.75
CA ILE A 259 -1.23 18.43 5.77
C ILE A 259 -0.67 18.42 7.19
N ASP A 260 -1.41 18.96 8.16
CA ASP A 260 -0.97 19.02 9.57
C ASP A 260 -0.65 17.64 10.18
N ARG A 261 -1.46 16.62 9.86
CA ARG A 261 -1.32 15.26 10.39
C ARG A 261 -0.10 14.55 9.79
N ARG A 262 0.10 14.71 8.48
CA ARG A 262 1.32 14.25 7.81
C ARG A 262 2.55 14.92 8.40
N ASP A 263 2.54 16.24 8.54
CA ASP A 263 3.69 17.00 9.05
C ASP A 263 4.01 16.63 10.51
N ALA A 264 2.98 16.37 11.33
CA ALA A 264 3.14 15.84 12.67
C ALA A 264 3.78 14.43 12.67
N SER A 265 3.35 13.55 11.76
CA SER A 265 3.94 12.22 11.58
C SER A 265 5.42 12.30 11.20
N LEU A 266 5.76 13.13 10.21
CA LEU A 266 7.14 13.35 9.77
C LEU A 266 8.01 13.96 10.89
N SER A 267 7.44 14.88 11.68
CA SER A 267 8.14 15.50 12.81
C SER A 267 8.40 14.50 13.94
N LEU A 268 7.48 13.55 14.17
CA LEU A 268 7.70 12.44 15.09
C LEU A 268 8.78 11.48 14.58
N VAL A 269 8.70 11.08 13.30
CA VAL A 269 9.67 10.19 12.66
C VAL A 269 11.09 10.74 12.74
N ALA A 270 11.25 12.05 12.54
CA ALA A 270 12.56 12.72 12.64
C ALA A 270 13.21 12.66 14.04
N ARG A 271 12.46 12.25 15.07
CA ARG A 271 12.93 12.08 16.45
C ARG A 271 13.18 10.62 16.82
N PHE A 272 12.86 9.66 15.96
CA PHE A 272 13.17 8.25 16.22
C PHE A 272 14.68 8.02 16.23
N PRO A 273 15.17 7.05 17.02
CA PRO A 273 16.57 6.65 16.96
C PRO A 273 16.95 6.25 15.53
N GLU A 274 18.14 6.64 15.09
CA GLU A 274 18.61 6.26 13.76
C GLU A 274 18.80 4.74 13.68
N LYS A 275 18.38 4.17 12.55
CA LYS A 275 18.67 2.78 12.17
C LYS A 275 19.59 2.80 10.96
N GLU A 276 20.48 1.81 10.88
CA GLU A 276 21.41 1.66 9.76
C GLU A 276 20.66 1.50 8.43
N GLU A 277 19.59 0.70 8.44
CA GLU A 277 18.79 0.42 7.24
C GLU A 277 17.29 0.31 7.57
N TYR A 278 16.47 0.68 6.59
CA TYR A 278 15.03 0.50 6.59
C TYR A 278 14.60 -0.35 5.39
N VAL A 279 13.58 -1.18 5.58
CA VAL A 279 12.91 -1.86 4.49
C VAL A 279 12.05 -0.84 3.74
N ILE A 280 12.50 -0.44 2.55
CA ILE A 280 11.72 0.39 1.63
C ILE A 280 10.86 -0.51 0.75
N SER A 281 11.46 -1.54 0.14
CA SER A 281 10.81 -2.49 -0.74
C SER A 281 11.48 -3.86 -0.65
N SER A 282 10.77 -4.91 -1.07
CA SER A 282 11.33 -6.26 -1.21
C SER A 282 11.19 -6.78 -2.64
N SER A 283 12.02 -7.77 -3.00
CA SER A 283 11.86 -8.50 -4.26
C SER A 283 10.51 -9.24 -4.32
N GLU A 284 10.00 -9.65 -3.18
CA GLU A 284 8.73 -10.35 -3.05
C GLU A 284 7.53 -9.45 -3.33
N PHE A 285 7.51 -8.23 -2.79
CA PHE A 285 6.51 -7.21 -3.12
C PHE A 285 6.42 -7.00 -4.63
N ASN A 286 7.57 -6.82 -5.28
CA ASN A 286 7.63 -6.63 -6.72
C ASN A 286 7.11 -7.86 -7.49
N ARG A 287 7.45 -9.07 -7.04
CA ARG A 287 6.95 -10.32 -7.63
C ARG A 287 5.42 -10.42 -7.51
N VAL A 288 4.87 -10.15 -6.32
CA VAL A 288 3.42 -10.19 -6.05
C VAL A 288 2.68 -9.12 -6.83
N LYS A 289 3.19 -7.88 -6.84
CA LYS A 289 2.60 -6.78 -7.60
C LYS A 289 2.57 -7.08 -9.10
N ASN A 290 3.67 -7.57 -9.66
CA ASN A 290 3.74 -7.97 -11.08
C ASN A 290 2.80 -9.14 -11.40
N HIS A 291 2.66 -10.09 -10.47
CA HIS A 291 1.71 -11.20 -10.61
C HIS A 291 0.26 -10.71 -10.62
N LEU A 292 -0.10 -9.84 -9.67
CA LEU A 292 -1.41 -9.18 -9.63
C LEU A 292 -1.72 -8.41 -10.91
N MET A 293 -0.75 -7.66 -11.46
CA MET A 293 -0.93 -6.95 -12.72
C MET A 293 -1.22 -7.91 -13.88
N ARG A 294 -0.48 -9.02 -14.00
CA ARG A 294 -0.74 -10.03 -15.05
C ARG A 294 -2.12 -10.67 -14.90
N MET A 295 -2.50 -11.05 -13.69
CA MET A 295 -3.84 -11.62 -13.43
C MET A 295 -4.95 -10.62 -13.78
N THR A 296 -4.76 -9.35 -13.44
CA THR A 296 -5.72 -8.28 -13.75
C THR A 296 -5.84 -8.07 -15.26
N ASN A 297 -4.71 -8.00 -15.97
CA ASN A 297 -4.68 -7.82 -17.43
C ASN A 297 -5.28 -9.03 -18.17
N ALA A 298 -5.01 -10.25 -17.69
CA ALA A 298 -5.61 -11.47 -18.22
C ALA A 298 -7.13 -11.44 -18.09
N LYS A 299 -7.62 -11.10 -16.90
CA LYS A 299 -9.06 -10.99 -16.60
C LYS A 299 -9.75 -9.88 -17.41
N ALA A 300 -9.03 -8.81 -17.73
CA ALA A 300 -9.51 -7.72 -18.57
C ALA A 300 -9.45 -8.03 -20.08
N GLY A 301 -8.95 -9.20 -20.49
CA GLY A 301 -8.75 -9.54 -21.91
C GLY A 301 -7.66 -8.70 -22.60
N ILE A 302 -6.78 -8.05 -21.82
CA ILE A 302 -5.72 -7.15 -22.31
C ILE A 302 -4.43 -7.93 -22.62
N LEU A 303 -4.38 -9.23 -22.34
CA LEU A 303 -3.34 -10.09 -22.89
C LEU A 303 -3.63 -10.32 -24.37
N SER A 304 -2.96 -9.54 -25.22
CA SER A 304 -2.68 -9.96 -26.60
C SER A 304 -1.96 -11.30 -26.51
N ASP A 305 -2.60 -12.35 -27.02
CA ASP A 305 -1.96 -13.64 -27.19
C ASP A 305 -0.65 -13.42 -27.98
N PRO A 306 0.53 -13.87 -27.48
CA PRO A 306 1.76 -13.84 -28.27
C PRO A 306 1.65 -14.61 -29.60
N ASN A 307 0.62 -15.45 -29.76
CA ASN A 307 0.29 -16.19 -30.97
C ASN A 307 -0.86 -15.58 -31.79
N ASP A 308 -1.50 -14.47 -31.38
CA ASP A 308 -2.49 -13.83 -32.26
C ASP A 308 -1.75 -13.07 -33.36
N GLY A 309 -1.70 -13.70 -34.53
CA GLY A 309 -1.09 -13.18 -35.74
C GLY A 309 -1.82 -11.95 -36.27
N ASP A 310 -1.47 -10.77 -35.75
CA ASP A 310 -1.77 -9.50 -36.37
C ASP A 310 -1.11 -9.44 -37.78
N PRO A 311 -1.87 -9.21 -38.88
CA PRO A 311 -1.36 -9.32 -40.26
C PRO A 311 -0.29 -8.29 -40.66
N GLY A 312 0.11 -7.38 -39.75
CA GLY A 312 0.94 -6.21 -40.08
C GLY A 312 2.36 -6.18 -39.49
N ARG A 313 2.79 -7.18 -38.69
CA ARG A 313 4.14 -7.15 -38.08
C ARG A 313 5.17 -7.98 -38.86
N PRO A 314 6.41 -7.48 -39.08
CA PRO A 314 7.47 -8.28 -39.66
C PRO A 314 7.80 -9.46 -38.73
N THR A 315 7.50 -10.68 -39.16
CA THR A 315 7.89 -11.91 -38.46
C THR A 315 9.18 -12.46 -39.07
N LEU A 316 10.13 -12.86 -38.23
CA LEU A 316 11.31 -13.60 -38.69
C LEU A 316 10.88 -15.03 -39.03
N LYS A 317 10.78 -15.35 -40.32
CA LYS A 317 10.58 -16.72 -40.79
C LYS A 317 11.76 -17.58 -40.33
N ARG A 318 11.54 -18.45 -39.35
CA ARG A 318 12.44 -19.57 -39.06
C ARG A 318 12.30 -20.57 -40.20
N ARG A 319 13.37 -20.78 -40.98
CA ARG A 319 13.40 -21.79 -42.04
C ARG A 319 13.25 -23.17 -41.39
N GLN A 320 12.16 -23.87 -41.67
CA GLN A 320 12.07 -25.30 -41.36
C GLN A 320 13.06 -26.05 -42.25
N PRO A 321 13.78 -27.07 -41.75
CA PRO A 321 14.51 -28.00 -42.60
C PRO A 321 13.49 -28.83 -43.38
N GLU A 322 13.56 -28.79 -44.70
CA GLU A 322 12.77 -29.68 -45.56
C GLU A 322 13.37 -31.10 -45.51
N ASP A 323 12.50 -32.09 -45.30
CA ASP A 323 12.81 -33.51 -45.46
C ASP A 323 12.42 -33.93 -46.88
N PRO A 324 13.37 -34.36 -47.75
CA PRO A 324 13.07 -34.68 -49.14
C PRO A 324 12.85 -36.20 -49.35
N GLY A 325 11.64 -36.56 -49.79
CA GLY A 325 11.27 -37.93 -50.19
C GLY A 325 10.39 -37.97 -51.45
N ASP A 326 11.00 -37.69 -52.60
CA ASP A 326 10.94 -38.24 -53.99
C ASP A 326 9.63 -38.81 -54.63
N PRO A 327 9.43 -38.83 -55.98
CA PRO A 327 9.95 -37.99 -57.09
C PRO A 327 8.84 -37.31 -57.92
N ASN A 328 9.14 -36.17 -58.54
CA ASN A 328 8.55 -35.87 -59.85
C ASN A 328 9.58 -35.16 -60.75
N VAL A 329 10.02 -35.90 -61.78
CA VAL A 329 10.45 -35.48 -63.12
C VAL A 329 11.23 -34.15 -63.27
N GLY A 330 12.53 -34.30 -63.59
CA GLY A 330 13.13 -33.66 -64.78
C GLY A 330 14.16 -32.53 -64.58
N ASN A 331 15.44 -32.85 -64.83
CA ASN A 331 16.55 -32.05 -65.45
C ASN A 331 16.83 -30.61 -64.96
N THR A 332 18.05 -30.09 -64.76
CA THR A 332 19.42 -30.47 -65.15
C THR A 332 20.41 -29.52 -64.45
N ASP A 333 21.57 -30.06 -64.09
CA ASP A 333 22.93 -29.49 -64.04
C ASP A 333 23.33 -28.34 -63.08
N GLY A 334 24.38 -28.60 -62.27
CA GLY A 334 25.34 -27.58 -61.84
C GLY A 334 25.78 -27.58 -60.37
N GLU A 335 26.78 -28.39 -60.05
CA GLU A 335 27.62 -28.49 -58.83
C GLU A 335 27.56 -27.42 -57.73
N SER A 336 27.43 -27.89 -56.48
CA SER A 336 27.71 -27.15 -55.25
C SER A 336 29.20 -27.16 -54.91
N SER A 337 29.72 -26.05 -54.37
CA SER A 337 30.75 -26.13 -53.34
C SER A 337 30.43 -25.20 -52.18
N SER A 338 30.42 -25.80 -51.00
CA SER A 338 30.02 -25.24 -49.70
C SER A 338 31.25 -24.72 -48.95
N LYS A 339 31.25 -23.45 -48.54
CA LYS A 339 32.08 -22.96 -47.42
C LYS A 339 31.31 -21.93 -46.59
N PRO A 340 31.36 -21.99 -45.24
CA PRO A 340 30.76 -20.97 -44.38
C PRO A 340 31.60 -19.68 -44.40
N PRO A 341 30.99 -18.49 -44.20
CA PRO A 341 31.75 -17.25 -44.14
C PRO A 341 32.53 -17.16 -42.81
N THR A 342 33.84 -16.94 -42.91
CA THR A 342 34.71 -16.67 -41.75
C THR A 342 34.68 -15.19 -41.37
N LEU A 343 34.56 -14.89 -40.07
CA LEU A 343 34.66 -13.54 -39.50
C LEU A 343 36.05 -12.95 -39.79
N ARG A 344 36.11 -11.84 -40.55
CA ARG A 344 37.35 -11.07 -40.73
C ARG A 344 37.67 -10.29 -39.45
N ARG A 345 38.76 -10.66 -38.78
CA ARG A 345 39.43 -9.86 -37.74
C ARG A 345 39.94 -8.55 -38.38
N ARG A 346 39.67 -7.41 -37.74
CA ARG A 346 40.19 -6.09 -38.15
C ARG A 346 41.63 -5.97 -37.64
N ASP A 347 42.58 -6.40 -38.45
CA ASP A 347 44.00 -6.10 -38.27
C ASP A 347 44.46 -5.23 -39.44
N GLN A 348 44.61 -3.92 -39.17
CA GLN A 348 45.66 -3.07 -39.75
C GLN A 348 45.54 -1.67 -39.15
N ALA A 349 46.49 -1.37 -38.26
CA ALA A 349 46.87 0.00 -37.93
C ALA A 349 47.47 0.67 -39.18
N PRO A 350 47.24 1.97 -39.41
CA PRO A 350 47.90 2.67 -40.50
C PRO A 350 49.41 2.75 -40.23
N GLU A 351 50.22 2.38 -41.22
CA GLU A 351 51.67 2.57 -41.18
C GLU A 351 52.02 4.07 -41.03
N PRO A 352 53.07 4.41 -40.27
CA PRO A 352 53.52 5.78 -40.13
C PRO A 352 54.25 6.26 -41.40
N SER A 353 53.86 7.44 -41.89
CA SER A 353 54.57 8.17 -42.94
C SER A 353 56.03 8.47 -42.54
N PRO A 354 56.98 8.48 -43.49
CA PRO A 354 58.42 8.59 -43.20
C PRO A 354 58.79 9.96 -42.60
N SER A 355 59.68 9.93 -41.61
CA SER A 355 60.27 11.12 -40.97
C SER A 355 61.16 11.92 -41.94
N PRO A 356 61.12 13.26 -41.94
CA PRO A 356 62.16 14.06 -42.56
C PRO A 356 63.46 14.00 -41.72
N SER A 357 64.58 13.73 -42.39
CA SER A 357 65.93 13.82 -41.81
C SER A 357 66.34 15.29 -41.62
N PRO A 358 67.28 15.59 -40.70
CA PRO A 358 67.58 16.95 -40.27
C PRO A 358 68.54 17.64 -41.25
N GLU A 359 68.25 18.91 -41.58
CA GLU A 359 69.26 19.82 -42.11
C GLU A 359 69.46 20.97 -41.11
N ASN A 360 70.68 20.96 -40.55
CA ASN A 360 71.45 21.99 -39.83
C ASN A 360 71.00 22.49 -38.45
#